data_AF-A0A9D8PGT4-F1
#
_entry.id   AF-A0A9D8PGT4-F1
#
_cell.length_a   1.000
_cell.length_b   1.000
_cell.length_c   1.000
_cell.angle_alpha   90.00
_cell.angle_beta   90.00
_cell.angle_gamma   90.00
#
_symmetry.space_group_name_H-M   'P 1'
#
loop_
_entity.id
_entity.type
_entity.pdbx_description
1 polymer ?
#
loop_
_entity_poly.entity_id
_entity_poly.type
_entity_poly.pdbx_seq_one_letter_code
_entity_poly.pdbx_strand_id
1 'polypeptide(L)'
;MNQTDSPDRVNSVTGLYAQPLLETLLTHEVARAKRYPVPLALIRLAIKVPPNWKAGTAESAAVAIASVLNSNLRVADVPGHYENDFLIILPVTDEAGGVKVASRLMALLSAGQMAPDGGKLALDICIGLTAIPEESIIPSDAFLSQATAALTEARRRGARAVVRYSELPAS
;
A
#
# COMPACT_ATOMS: atom_id res chain seq x y z
N MET A 1 -33.85 11.07 -14.29
CA MET A 1 -33.00 11.46 -13.16
C MET A 1 -31.98 10.35 -12.96
N ASN A 2 -30.79 10.47 -13.55
CA ASN A 2 -29.70 9.54 -13.27
C ASN A 2 -29.06 10.00 -11.96
N GLN A 3 -29.28 9.23 -10.90
CA GLN A 3 -28.47 9.30 -9.69
C GLN A 3 -27.07 8.84 -10.11
N THR A 4 -26.14 9.79 -10.25
CA THR A 4 -24.72 9.48 -10.27
C THR A 4 -24.37 9.08 -8.84
N ASP A 5 -24.31 7.77 -8.58
CA ASP A 5 -23.72 7.24 -7.36
C ASP A 5 -22.33 7.86 -7.22
N SER A 6 -22.14 8.67 -6.18
CA SER A 6 -20.82 9.13 -5.82
C SER A 6 -20.01 7.89 -5.46
N PRO A 7 -18.83 7.66 -6.07
CA PRO A 7 -18.06 6.46 -5.78
C PRO A 7 -17.80 6.37 -4.28
N ASP A 8 -17.99 5.18 -3.72
CA ASP A 8 -17.77 4.93 -2.30
C ASP A 8 -16.39 5.43 -1.88
N ARG A 9 -16.35 6.25 -0.82
CA ARG A 9 -15.11 6.83 -0.29
C ARG A 9 -14.32 5.84 0.56
N VAL A 10 -14.98 4.77 1.00
CA VAL A 10 -14.45 3.76 1.93
C VAL A 10 -14.76 2.39 1.36
N ASN A 11 -13.80 1.48 1.44
CA ASN A 11 -13.99 0.09 1.04
C ASN A 11 -14.81 -0.65 2.11
N SER A 12 -15.90 -1.29 1.70
CA SER A 12 -16.86 -1.93 2.60
C SER A 12 -16.31 -3.13 3.39
N VAL A 13 -15.27 -3.79 2.88
CA VAL A 13 -14.64 -4.95 3.53
C VAL A 13 -13.62 -4.51 4.58
N THR A 14 -12.77 -3.54 4.23
CA THR A 14 -11.60 -3.18 5.04
C THR A 14 -11.79 -1.93 5.88
N GLY A 15 -12.79 -1.10 5.57
CA GLY A 15 -12.99 0.21 6.22
C GLY A 15 -11.92 1.26 5.88
N LEU A 16 -10.95 0.93 5.02
CA LEU A 16 -9.94 1.88 4.54
C LEU A 16 -10.49 2.74 3.40
N TYR A 17 -9.79 3.82 3.05
CA TYR A 17 -10.14 4.61 1.88
C TYR A 17 -10.19 3.74 0.62
N ALA A 18 -11.24 3.93 -0.18
CA ALA A 18 -11.38 3.26 -1.46
C ALA A 18 -10.51 3.92 -2.54
N GLN A 19 -10.27 3.18 -3.61
CA GLN A 19 -9.43 3.59 -4.73
C GLN A 19 -9.72 5.00 -5.28
N PRO A 20 -10.98 5.42 -5.56
CA PRO A 20 -11.24 6.75 -6.12
C PRO A 20 -10.79 7.90 -5.19
N LEU A 21 -10.98 7.72 -3.88
CA LEU A 21 -10.51 8.70 -2.91
C LEU A 21 -8.98 8.66 -2.76
N LEU A 22 -8.36 7.46 -2.77
CA LEU A 22 -6.91 7.32 -2.73
C LEU A 22 -6.21 8.01 -3.91
N GLU A 23 -6.71 7.86 -5.14
CA GLU A 23 -6.13 8.51 -6.33
C GLU A 23 -6.22 10.03 -6.23
N THR A 24 -7.34 10.53 -5.69
CA THR A 24 -7.51 11.96 -5.38
C THR A 24 -6.47 12.41 -4.36
N LEU A 25 -6.36 11.72 -3.22
CA LEU A 25 -5.40 12.03 -2.16
C LEU A 25 -3.95 11.96 -2.62
N LEU A 26 -3.59 10.99 -3.46
CA LEU A 26 -2.26 10.86 -4.06
C LEU A 26 -1.93 12.06 -4.95
N THR A 27 -2.88 12.48 -5.78
CA THR A 27 -2.72 13.67 -6.63
C THR A 27 -2.51 14.93 -5.79
N HIS A 28 -3.25 15.06 -4.68
CA HIS A 28 -3.07 16.16 -3.74
C HIS A 28 -1.70 16.13 -3.05
N GLU A 29 -1.23 14.98 -2.55
CA GLU A 29 0.07 14.88 -1.89
C GLU A 29 1.25 15.09 -2.85
N VAL A 30 1.15 14.62 -4.10
CA VAL A 30 2.15 14.93 -5.13
C VAL A 30 2.21 16.43 -5.42
N ALA A 31 1.04 17.09 -5.55
CA ALA A 31 0.99 18.54 -5.74
C ALA A 31 1.55 19.30 -4.52
N ARG A 32 1.30 18.80 -3.30
CA ARG A 32 1.83 19.35 -2.05
C ARG A 32 3.34 19.21 -1.96
N ALA A 33 3.90 18.04 -2.26
CA ALA A 33 5.34 17.77 -2.29
C ALA A 33 6.07 18.58 -3.38
N LYS A 34 5.38 18.90 -4.48
CA LYS A 34 5.88 19.86 -5.49
C LYS A 34 5.90 21.29 -4.98
N ARG A 35 4.85 21.72 -4.24
CA ARG A 35 4.72 23.10 -3.74
C ARG A 35 5.68 23.38 -2.58
N TYR A 36 5.82 22.40 -1.69
CA TYR A 36 6.74 22.40 -0.56
C TYR A 36 7.69 21.23 -0.80
N PRO A 37 8.97 21.45 -1.14
CA PRO A 37 9.90 20.40 -1.52
C PRO A 37 10.23 19.50 -0.31
N VAL A 38 9.31 18.58 -0.04
CA VAL A 38 9.37 17.56 0.99
C VAL A 38 9.31 16.21 0.32
N PRO A 39 9.98 15.19 0.85
CA PRO A 39 9.97 13.88 0.24
C PRO A 39 8.59 13.23 0.38
N LEU A 40 8.23 12.37 -0.58
CA LEU A 40 6.99 11.61 -0.58
C LEU A 40 7.29 10.16 -0.97
N ALA A 41 6.81 9.20 -0.18
CA ALA A 41 6.93 7.79 -0.50
C ALA A 41 5.57 7.14 -0.73
N LEU A 42 5.55 6.09 -1.55
CA LEU A 42 4.34 5.34 -1.91
C LEU A 42 4.63 3.85 -1.84
N ILE A 43 3.80 3.13 -1.10
CA ILE A 43 3.87 1.68 -0.96
C ILE A 43 2.67 1.03 -1.64
N ARG A 44 2.92 0.03 -2.48
CA ARG A 44 1.96 -0.98 -2.92
C ARG A 44 2.22 -2.26 -2.13
N LEU A 45 1.20 -2.78 -1.45
CA LEU A 45 1.30 -4.01 -0.63
C LEU A 45 0.27 -5.04 -1.12
N ALA A 46 0.74 -6.23 -1.48
CA ALA A 46 -0.11 -7.32 -1.93
C ALA A 46 0.03 -8.55 -1.04
N ILE A 47 -1.05 -9.32 -0.90
CA ILE A 47 -0.99 -10.66 -0.33
C ILE A 47 -0.71 -11.67 -1.43
N LYS A 48 0.17 -12.64 -1.16
CA LYS A 48 0.23 -13.86 -1.94
C LYS A 48 -0.87 -14.80 -1.46
N VAL A 49 -1.93 -14.92 -2.27
CA VAL A 49 -3.04 -15.83 -2.00
C VAL A 49 -2.63 -17.28 -2.31
N PRO A 50 -2.56 -18.17 -1.31
CA PRO A 50 -2.38 -19.60 -1.52
C PRO A 50 -3.58 -20.24 -2.23
N PRO A 51 -3.37 -21.26 -3.07
CA PRO A 51 -4.44 -21.91 -3.84
C PRO A 51 -5.48 -22.64 -2.96
N ASN A 52 -5.14 -22.95 -1.71
CA ASN A 52 -6.00 -23.68 -0.77
C ASN A 52 -6.77 -22.77 0.19
N TRP A 53 -6.79 -21.46 -0.03
CA TRP A 53 -7.62 -20.56 0.77
C TRP A 53 -9.10 -20.90 0.63
N LYS A 54 -9.76 -21.07 1.77
CA LYS A 54 -11.21 -21.26 1.83
C LYS A 54 -11.91 -19.94 1.51
N ALA A 55 -13.16 -20.01 1.07
CA ALA A 55 -14.01 -18.83 0.91
C ALA A 55 -13.97 -17.96 2.19
N GLY A 56 -13.92 -16.63 2.02
CA GLY A 56 -13.81 -15.66 3.12
C GLY A 56 -12.41 -15.47 3.73
N THR A 57 -11.42 -16.33 3.40
CA THR A 57 -10.04 -16.17 3.92
C THR A 57 -9.38 -14.89 3.40
N ALA A 58 -9.64 -14.54 2.14
CA ALA A 58 -9.10 -13.32 1.54
C ALA A 58 -9.66 -12.04 2.18
N GLU A 59 -10.96 -12.00 2.44
CA GLU A 59 -11.60 -10.90 3.16
C GLU A 59 -11.06 -10.78 4.59
N SER A 60 -10.94 -11.90 5.29
CA SER A 60 -10.36 -11.95 6.64
C SER A 60 -8.91 -11.46 6.66
N ALA A 61 -8.10 -11.85 5.67
CA ALA A 61 -6.74 -11.37 5.51
C ALA A 61 -6.70 -9.85 5.21
N ALA A 62 -7.62 -9.36 4.39
CA ALA A 62 -7.72 -7.95 4.07
C ALA A 62 -8.11 -7.10 5.30
N VAL A 63 -9.04 -7.58 6.12
CA VAL A 63 -9.43 -6.96 7.39
C VAL A 63 -8.25 -6.95 8.37
N ALA A 64 -7.51 -8.06 8.48
CA ALA A 64 -6.32 -8.13 9.33
C ALA A 64 -5.24 -7.13 8.89
N ILE A 65 -5.01 -6.99 7.58
CA ILE A 65 -4.09 -5.97 7.04
C ILE A 65 -4.58 -4.58 7.41
N ALA A 66 -5.85 -4.26 7.17
CA ALA A 66 -6.41 -2.95 7.50
C ALA A 66 -6.20 -2.60 8.99
N SER A 67 -6.40 -3.57 9.88
CA SER A 67 -6.13 -3.43 11.31
C SER A 67 -4.65 -3.13 11.60
N VAL A 68 -3.71 -3.86 10.97
CA VAL A 68 -2.28 -3.57 11.08
C VAL A 68 -1.95 -2.17 10.58
N LEU A 69 -2.46 -1.77 9.41
CA LEU A 69 -2.18 -0.46 8.83
C LEU A 69 -2.67 0.66 9.73
N ASN A 70 -3.91 0.59 10.20
CA ASN A 70 -4.48 1.61 11.09
C ASN A 70 -3.74 1.74 12.44
N SER A 71 -3.19 0.64 12.95
CA SER A 71 -2.53 0.63 14.27
C SER A 71 -1.04 0.97 14.22
N ASN A 72 -0.41 0.88 13.03
CA ASN A 72 1.06 0.97 12.90
C ASN A 72 1.54 2.08 11.99
N LEU A 73 0.63 2.79 11.33
CA LEU A 73 0.95 3.98 10.54
C LEU A 73 0.76 5.26 11.37
N ARG A 74 1.43 6.33 10.95
CA ARG A 74 1.27 7.66 11.56
C ARG A 74 -0.08 8.24 11.15
N VAL A 75 -0.59 9.19 11.92
CA VAL A 75 -1.84 9.91 11.60
C VAL A 75 -1.81 10.58 10.21
N ALA A 76 -0.64 11.00 9.76
CA ALA A 76 -0.45 11.64 8.46
C ALA A 76 -0.32 10.64 7.29
N ASP A 77 -0.08 9.36 7.57
CA ASP A 77 0.01 8.35 6.53
C ASP A 77 -1.40 7.98 6.06
N VAL A 78 -1.57 7.67 4.77
CA VAL A 78 -2.88 7.41 4.16
C VAL A 78 -2.93 5.98 3.63
N PRO A 79 -3.38 5.00 4.44
CA PRO A 79 -3.66 3.66 3.95
C PRO A 79 -4.99 3.60 3.21
N GLY A 80 -5.05 2.81 2.14
CA GLY A 80 -6.29 2.52 1.44
C GLY A 80 -6.29 1.18 0.72
N HIS A 81 -7.50 0.73 0.40
CA HIS A 81 -7.75 -0.47 -0.39
C HIS A 81 -7.74 -0.09 -1.86
N TYR A 82 -6.87 -0.72 -2.64
CA TYR A 82 -6.63 -0.40 -4.04
C TYR A 82 -6.70 -1.67 -4.89
N GLU A 83 -7.77 -1.82 -5.66
CA GLU A 83 -8.08 -3.03 -6.44
C GLU A 83 -8.11 -4.30 -5.56
N ASN A 84 -7.13 -5.18 -5.70
CA ASN A 84 -6.97 -6.41 -4.91
C ASN A 84 -5.84 -6.31 -3.87
N ASP A 85 -5.24 -5.12 -3.75
CA ASP A 85 -4.05 -4.83 -2.96
C ASP A 85 -4.29 -3.60 -2.07
N PHE A 86 -3.23 -3.10 -1.47
CA PHE A 86 -3.24 -1.90 -0.63
C PHE A 86 -2.28 -0.85 -1.19
N LEU A 87 -2.68 0.41 -1.05
CA LEU A 87 -1.85 1.57 -1.34
C LEU A 87 -1.67 2.39 -0.07
N ILE A 88 -0.45 2.78 0.23
CA ILE A 88 -0.13 3.59 1.41
C ILE A 88 0.69 4.80 0.95
N ILE A 89 0.11 5.98 1.11
CA ILE A 89 0.78 7.26 0.84
C ILE A 89 1.49 7.68 2.12
N LEU A 90 2.78 8.01 2.03
CA LEU A 90 3.63 8.40 3.16
C LEU A 90 4.15 9.82 2.96
N PRO A 91 3.39 10.86 3.38
CA PRO A 91 3.85 12.24 3.29
C PRO A 91 5.13 12.48 4.10
N VAL A 92 5.98 13.39 3.63
CA VAL A 92 7.22 13.81 4.31
C VAL A 92 8.08 12.58 4.69
N THR A 93 8.21 11.66 3.74
CA THR A 93 8.92 10.39 3.93
C THR A 93 9.81 10.12 2.72
N ASP A 94 11.11 10.02 2.97
CA ASP A 94 12.11 9.64 1.97
C ASP A 94 12.13 8.13 1.73
N GLU A 95 12.95 7.68 0.78
CA GLU A 95 13.05 6.26 0.46
C GLU A 95 13.47 5.42 1.67
N ALA A 96 14.43 5.90 2.46
CA ALA A 96 14.91 5.20 3.66
C ALA A 96 13.82 5.06 4.72
N GLY A 97 13.01 6.10 4.93
CA GLY A 97 11.81 6.06 5.78
C GLY A 97 10.76 5.10 5.24
N GLY A 98 10.50 5.12 3.93
CA GLY A 98 9.59 4.20 3.26
C GLY A 98 10.01 2.73 3.45
N VAL A 99 11.30 2.42 3.32
CA VAL A 99 11.84 1.08 3.59
C VAL A 99 11.59 0.67 5.05
N LYS A 100 11.84 1.56 6.02
CA LYS A 100 11.57 1.26 7.43
C LYS A 100 10.11 0.92 7.68
N VAL A 101 9.18 1.67 7.08
CA VAL A 101 7.74 1.38 7.15
C VAL A 101 7.42 0.04 6.50
N ALA A 102 7.90 -0.20 5.28
CA ALA A 102 7.69 -1.45 4.55
C ALA A 102 8.21 -2.68 5.32
N SER A 103 9.44 -2.63 5.82
CA SER A 103 10.05 -3.71 6.61
C SER A 103 9.29 -3.98 7.90
N ARG A 104 8.83 -2.93 8.60
CA ARG A 104 8.01 -3.09 9.81
C ARG A 104 6.68 -3.77 9.49
N LEU A 105 5.97 -3.32 8.45
CA LEU A 105 4.72 -3.93 8.03
C LEU A 105 4.92 -5.39 7.61
N MET A 106 6.00 -5.69 6.90
CA MET A 106 6.38 -7.05 6.54
C MET A 106 6.58 -7.94 7.77
N ALA A 107 7.35 -7.47 8.76
CA ALA A 107 7.57 -8.22 9.99
C ALA A 107 6.27 -8.49 10.76
N LEU A 108 5.40 -7.48 10.89
CA LEU A 108 4.13 -7.61 11.61
C LEU A 108 3.16 -8.58 10.92
N LEU A 109 3.00 -8.47 9.60
CA LEU A 109 2.06 -9.29 8.84
C LEU A 109 2.54 -10.73 8.68
N SER A 110 3.86 -10.94 8.57
CA SER A 110 4.44 -12.28 8.50
C SER A 110 4.54 -12.99 9.86
N ALA A 111 4.63 -12.25 10.97
CA ALA A 111 4.56 -12.84 12.31
C ALA A 111 3.14 -13.36 12.66
N GLY A 112 2.14 -12.82 11.97
CA GLY A 112 0.74 -13.22 12.03
C GLY A 112 -0.04 -12.55 13.17
N GLN A 113 -1.31 -12.25 12.88
CA GLN A 113 -2.26 -11.81 13.89
C GLN A 113 -3.02 -12.98 14.48
N MET A 114 -3.48 -12.84 15.72
CA MET A 114 -4.43 -13.77 16.31
C MET A 114 -5.77 -13.60 15.60
N ALA A 115 -6.21 -14.64 14.90
CA ALA A 115 -7.52 -14.68 14.27
C ALA A 115 -8.61 -14.88 15.34
N PRO A 116 -9.87 -14.47 15.06
CA PRO A 116 -10.99 -14.60 16.01
C PRO A 116 -11.26 -16.04 16.46
N ASP A 117 -10.85 -17.03 15.69
CA ASP A 117 -10.98 -18.46 15.99
C ASP A 117 -9.82 -19.01 16.86
N GLY A 118 -8.90 -18.15 17.31
CA GLY A 118 -7.71 -18.52 18.09
C GLY A 118 -6.53 -19.00 17.24
N GLY A 119 -6.66 -19.03 15.91
CA GLY A 119 -5.56 -19.31 14.98
C GLY A 119 -4.57 -18.15 14.86
N LYS A 120 -3.40 -18.39 14.28
CA LYS A 120 -2.50 -17.32 13.81
C LYS A 120 -2.60 -17.22 12.28
N LEU A 121 -3.01 -16.06 11.78
CA LEU A 121 -3.01 -15.76 10.35
C LEU A 121 -1.70 -15.05 9.99
N ALA A 122 -0.67 -15.83 9.65
CA ALA A 122 0.56 -15.31 9.06
C ALA A 122 0.35 -15.09 7.55
N LEU A 123 0.67 -13.89 7.08
CA LEU A 123 0.49 -13.51 5.69
C LEU A 123 1.83 -13.40 4.97
N ASP A 124 1.90 -14.07 3.83
CA ASP A 124 2.97 -13.86 2.86
C ASP A 124 2.61 -12.66 2.00
N ILE A 125 3.38 -11.58 2.15
CA ILE A 125 3.13 -10.33 1.43
C ILE A 125 4.31 -9.95 0.53
N CYS A 126 4.01 -9.21 -0.52
CA CYS A 126 4.98 -8.56 -1.40
C CYS A 126 4.76 -7.05 -1.32
N ILE A 127 5.84 -6.27 -1.31
CA ILE A 127 5.80 -4.82 -1.22
C ILE A 127 6.61 -4.21 -2.37
N GLY A 128 5.97 -3.31 -3.12
CA GLY A 128 6.64 -2.35 -3.99
C GLY A 128 6.70 -0.98 -3.31
N LEU A 129 7.88 -0.36 -3.33
CA LEU A 129 8.11 0.98 -2.79
C LEU A 129 8.66 1.89 -3.90
N THR A 130 8.18 3.11 -3.96
CA THR A 130 8.85 4.21 -4.67
C THR A 130 8.85 5.45 -3.77
N ALA A 131 9.80 6.36 -4.01
CA ALA A 131 9.87 7.63 -3.35
C ALA A 131 10.29 8.72 -4.33
N ILE A 132 9.74 9.91 -4.11
CA ILE A 132 10.12 11.15 -4.78
C ILE A 132 11.11 11.83 -3.83
N PRO A 133 12.39 12.00 -4.23
CA PRO A 133 13.32 12.83 -3.49
C PRO A 133 12.82 14.28 -3.39
N GLU A 134 13.39 15.05 -2.47
CA GLU A 134 13.16 16.49 -2.44
C GLU A 134 13.46 17.11 -3.81
N GLU A 135 12.68 18.14 -4.19
CA GLU A 135 12.83 18.90 -5.45
C GLU A 135 12.59 18.10 -6.75
N SER A 136 12.28 16.81 -6.66
CA SER A 136 11.90 15.98 -7.81
C SER A 136 10.42 16.12 -8.14
N ILE A 137 10.07 16.11 -9.44
CA ILE A 137 8.69 16.23 -9.91
C ILE A 137 8.33 14.98 -10.71
N ILE A 138 7.28 14.31 -10.30
CA ILE A 138 6.68 13.21 -11.04
C ILE A 138 5.14 13.34 -11.00
N PRO A 139 4.45 13.11 -12.12
CA PRO A 139 2.99 12.97 -12.13
C PRO A 139 2.49 11.85 -11.22
N SER A 140 1.28 11.97 -10.65
CA SER A 140 0.74 10.97 -9.69
C SER A 140 0.53 9.59 -10.32
N ASP A 141 0.13 9.53 -11.58
CA ASP A 141 -0.01 8.30 -12.37
C ASP A 141 1.33 7.61 -12.61
N ALA A 142 2.36 8.37 -12.96
CA ALA A 142 3.72 7.85 -13.10
C ALA A 142 4.25 7.33 -11.76
N PHE A 143 4.00 8.05 -10.65
CA PHE A 143 4.42 7.63 -9.32
C PHE A 143 3.73 6.33 -8.87
N LEU A 144 2.43 6.20 -9.12
CA LEU A 144 1.69 4.96 -8.90
C LEU A 144 2.20 3.81 -9.78
N SER A 145 2.53 4.09 -11.04
CA SER A 145 3.10 3.12 -11.97
C SER A 145 4.44 2.59 -11.47
N GLN A 146 5.31 3.45 -10.94
CA GLN A 146 6.57 3.04 -10.31
C GLN A 146 6.36 2.10 -9.12
N ALA A 147 5.45 2.44 -8.21
CA ALA A 147 5.11 1.57 -7.07
C ALA A 147 4.60 0.19 -7.55
N THR A 148 3.81 0.19 -8.63
CA THR A 148 3.22 -1.02 -9.22
C THR A 148 4.26 -1.89 -9.91
N ALA A 149 5.21 -1.29 -10.63
CA ALA A 149 6.34 -1.99 -11.22
C ALA A 149 7.21 -2.64 -10.14
N ALA A 150 7.50 -1.93 -9.06
CA ALA A 150 8.23 -2.46 -7.91
C ALA A 150 7.48 -3.64 -7.24
N LEU A 151 6.16 -3.54 -7.06
CA LEU A 151 5.35 -4.64 -6.52
C LEU A 151 5.35 -5.85 -7.45
N THR A 152 5.30 -5.63 -8.76
CA THR A 152 5.36 -6.69 -9.77
C THR A 152 6.67 -7.46 -9.68
N GLU A 153 7.79 -6.75 -9.56
CA GLU A 153 9.10 -7.36 -9.32
C GLU A 153 9.15 -8.08 -7.95
N ALA A 154 8.55 -7.52 -6.91
CA ALA A 154 8.46 -8.18 -5.60
C ALA A 154 7.70 -9.51 -5.68
N ARG A 155 6.58 -9.55 -6.41
CA ARG A 155 5.83 -10.79 -6.68
C ARG A 155 6.68 -11.80 -7.47
N ARG A 156 7.50 -11.34 -8.41
CA ARG A 156 8.42 -12.18 -9.19
C ARG A 156 9.55 -12.77 -8.33
N ARG A 157 10.11 -11.99 -7.39
CA ARG A 157 11.16 -12.45 -6.45
C ARG A 157 10.65 -13.48 -5.45
N GLY A 158 9.35 -13.44 -5.12
CA GLY A 158 8.68 -14.47 -4.33
C GLY A 158 7.91 -13.92 -3.12
N ALA A 159 7.45 -14.84 -2.27
CA ALA A 159 6.72 -14.51 -1.05
C ALA A 159 7.70 -13.89 -0.04
N ARG A 160 7.44 -12.65 0.41
CA ARG A 160 8.29 -11.85 1.33
C ARG A 160 9.44 -11.11 0.65
N ALA A 161 9.08 -10.22 -0.27
CA ALA A 161 10.03 -9.29 -0.87
C ALA A 161 9.55 -7.84 -0.68
N VAL A 162 10.49 -6.97 -0.32
CA VAL A 162 10.37 -5.52 -0.48
C VAL A 162 11.27 -5.16 -1.66
N VAL A 163 10.70 -4.51 -2.66
CA VAL A 163 11.45 -4.02 -3.83
C VAL A 163 11.26 -2.52 -3.93
N ARG A 164 12.36 -1.80 -4.10
CA ARG A 164 12.35 -0.37 -4.40
C ARG A 164 12.36 -0.16 -5.90
N TYR A 165 11.60 0.80 -6.39
CA TYR A 165 11.62 1.15 -7.81
C TYR A 165 13.02 1.60 -8.28
N SER A 166 13.78 2.26 -7.41
CA SER A 166 15.17 2.67 -7.67
C SER A 166 16.16 1.50 -7.88
N GLU A 167 15.78 0.28 -7.50
CA GLU A 167 16.56 -0.95 -7.79
C GLU A 167 16.25 -1.56 -9.16
N LEU A 168 15.19 -1.11 -9.83
CA LEU A 168 14.81 -1.65 -11.14
C LEU A 168 15.75 -1.10 -12.22
N PRO A 169 16.11 -1.93 -13.23
CA PRO A 169 16.89 -1.44 -14.36
C PRO A 169 16.11 -0.33 -15.08
N ALA A 170 16.81 0.74 -15.46
CA ALA A 170 16.25 1.76 -16.33
C ALA A 170 15.81 1.09 -17.65
N SER A 171 14.55 1.34 -18.04
CA SER A 171 13.99 0.86 -19.32
C SER A 171 14.51 1.70 -20.48
#